data_AF-A0A2R2MNH2-F1
#
_entry.id   AF-A0A2R2MNH2-F1
#
_cell.length_a   1.000
_cell.length_b   1.000
_cell.length_c   1.000
_cell.angle_alpha   90.00
_cell.angle_beta   90.00
_cell.angle_gamma   90.00
#
_symmetry.space_group_name_H-M   'P 1'
#
loop_
_entity.id
_entity.type
_entity.pdbx_description
1 polymer ?
#
loop_
_entity_poly.entity_id
_entity_poly.type
_entity_poly.pdbx_seq_one_letter_code
_entity_poly.pdbx_strand_id
1 'polypeptide(L)'
;MDTDVIKSVGLDGSAEETLYEFPQAAILQRMALDVSNRLLFVTDDGRTLIGVLDLVGKNFKTVIDSRLYRPRDIEIDPWENRIYWADWGATESINRAYYDGSEREEIVTSYLYFPFGLAIDVPGRKIMWAEGWYEEIEASNLDGSNRDTIYIKRSSFFHGLAISDSNLYFTDTWT
;
A
#
# COMPACT_ATOMS: atom_id res chain seq x y z
N MET A 1 -13.94 24.97 5.74
CA MET A 1 -13.38 24.03 4.75
C MET A 1 -13.30 22.71 5.47
N ASP A 2 -13.86 21.64 4.90
CA ASP A 2 -13.70 20.32 5.48
C ASP A 2 -12.22 19.93 5.43
N THR A 3 -11.71 19.48 6.56
CA THR A 3 -10.35 18.95 6.70
C THR A 3 -10.38 17.45 6.46
N ASP A 4 -9.38 16.94 5.74
CA ASP A 4 -9.19 15.50 5.60
C ASP A 4 -8.71 14.94 6.94
N VAL A 5 -9.20 13.75 7.29
CA VAL A 5 -8.97 13.15 8.61
C VAL A 5 -8.79 11.64 8.54
N ILE A 6 -7.98 11.10 9.45
CA ILE A 6 -7.98 9.68 9.80
C ILE A 6 -8.86 9.51 11.03
N LYS A 7 -9.80 8.57 11.00
CA LYS A 7 -10.69 8.26 12.12
C LYS A 7 -10.62 6.80 12.52
N SER A 8 -11.02 6.52 13.74
CA SER A 8 -11.39 5.18 14.21
C SER A 8 -12.81 5.20 14.76
N VAL A 9 -13.44 4.02 14.78
CA VAL A 9 -14.75 3.80 15.37
C VAL A 9 -14.80 2.37 15.92
N GLY A 10 -15.51 2.16 17.02
CA GLY A 10 -15.79 0.83 17.54
C GLY A 10 -16.51 -0.02 16.49
N LEU A 11 -16.28 -1.33 16.52
CA LEU A 11 -16.94 -2.26 15.59
C LEU A 11 -18.47 -2.29 15.75
N ASP A 12 -18.99 -1.81 16.88
CA ASP A 12 -20.42 -1.59 17.15
C ASP A 12 -20.92 -0.21 16.68
N GLY A 13 -20.06 0.59 16.06
CA GLY A 13 -20.35 1.96 15.61
C GLY A 13 -20.22 3.03 16.69
N SER A 14 -19.82 2.68 17.91
CA SER A 14 -19.65 3.64 19.02
C SER A 14 -18.25 4.28 19.02
N ALA A 15 -18.08 5.32 19.84
CA ALA A 15 -16.78 5.94 20.14
C ALA A 15 -15.97 6.34 18.88
N GLU A 16 -16.56 7.15 18.00
CA GLU A 16 -15.80 7.77 16.91
C GLU A 16 -14.71 8.68 17.47
N GLU A 17 -13.48 8.48 16.99
CA GLU A 17 -12.32 9.30 17.35
C GLU A 17 -11.60 9.75 16.08
N THR A 18 -11.35 11.06 15.96
CA THR A 18 -10.41 11.59 14.98
C THR A 18 -8.99 11.34 15.47
N LEU A 19 -8.25 10.50 14.76
CA LEU A 19 -6.85 10.18 15.05
C LEU A 19 -5.93 11.28 14.54
N TYR A 20 -6.16 11.80 13.34
CA TYR A 20 -5.29 12.82 12.77
C TYR A 20 -6.07 13.74 11.83
N GLU A 21 -5.80 15.05 11.92
CA GLU A 21 -6.33 16.07 11.00
C GLU A 21 -5.19 16.60 10.12
N PHE A 22 -5.38 16.55 8.81
CA PHE A 22 -4.35 16.98 7.87
C PHE A 22 -4.31 18.51 7.76
N PRO A 23 -3.12 19.13 7.84
CA PRO A 23 -2.98 20.59 7.81
C PRO A 23 -3.20 21.20 6.41
N GLN A 24 -3.22 20.37 5.38
CA GLN A 24 -3.44 20.72 3.98
C GLN A 24 -4.29 19.62 3.35
N ALA A 25 -4.93 19.92 2.22
CA ALA A 25 -5.71 18.94 1.49
C ALA A 25 -4.88 17.68 1.21
N ALA A 26 -5.43 16.53 1.62
CA ALA A 26 -4.84 15.21 1.44
C ALA A 26 -5.67 14.43 0.44
N ILE A 27 -5.05 13.49 -0.26
CA ILE A 27 -5.78 12.48 -1.04
C ILE A 27 -5.34 11.13 -0.50
N LEU A 28 -6.01 10.70 0.57
CA LEU A 28 -5.72 9.45 1.27
C LEU A 28 -6.21 8.27 0.45
N GLN A 29 -5.34 7.31 0.18
CA GLN A 29 -5.66 6.17 -0.70
C GLN A 29 -5.82 4.86 0.09
N ARG A 30 -4.76 4.44 0.79
CA ARG A 30 -4.68 3.13 1.46
C ARG A 30 -3.99 3.23 2.81
N MET A 31 -4.25 2.24 3.65
CA MET A 31 -3.69 2.13 4.98
C MET A 31 -3.24 0.70 5.26
N ALA A 32 -2.13 0.54 6.00
CA ALA A 32 -1.64 -0.74 6.49
C ALA A 32 -1.41 -0.68 8.00
N LEU A 33 -1.87 -1.69 8.72
CA LEU A 33 -1.89 -1.72 10.19
C LEU A 33 -0.86 -2.71 10.73
N ASP A 34 0.11 -2.22 11.49
CA ASP A 34 0.94 -3.07 12.35
C ASP A 34 0.30 -3.15 13.74
N VAL A 35 -0.41 -4.25 14.00
CA VAL A 35 -1.09 -4.49 15.28
C VAL A 35 -0.10 -4.62 16.44
N SER A 36 1.05 -5.25 16.19
CA SER A 36 2.05 -5.54 17.22
C SER A 36 2.72 -4.26 17.72
N ASN A 37 3.11 -3.39 16.79
CA ASN A 37 3.76 -2.12 17.10
C ASN A 37 2.76 -0.97 17.30
N ARG A 38 1.46 -1.21 17.08
CA ARG A 38 0.39 -0.21 17.13
C ARG A 38 0.70 0.99 16.22
N LEU A 39 1.06 0.69 14.98
CA LEU A 39 1.34 1.68 13.94
C LEU A 39 0.33 1.56 12.81
N LEU A 40 -0.05 2.69 12.24
CA LEU A 40 -0.87 2.79 11.05
C LEU A 40 -0.07 3.54 9.99
N PHE A 41 0.19 2.90 8.86
CA PHE A 41 0.79 3.54 7.69
C PHE A 41 -0.29 4.01 6.74
N VAL A 42 -0.06 5.12 6.03
CA VAL A 42 -1.02 5.72 5.11
C VAL A 42 -0.33 6.30 3.88
N THR A 43 -0.92 6.08 2.71
CA THR A 43 -0.52 6.73 1.45
C THR A 43 -1.35 7.99 1.20
N ASP A 44 -0.68 9.08 0.84
CA ASP A 44 -1.29 10.36 0.49
C ASP A 44 -0.81 10.84 -0.88
N ASP A 45 -1.66 10.71 -1.90
CA ASP A 45 -1.40 11.13 -3.28
C ASP A 45 -1.36 12.66 -3.39
N GLY A 46 -2.17 13.38 -2.59
CA GLY A 46 -2.33 14.82 -2.68
C GLY A 46 -1.13 15.60 -2.18
N ARG A 47 -0.50 15.12 -1.10
CA ARG A 47 0.75 15.67 -0.56
C ARG A 47 1.99 14.89 -0.97
N THR A 48 1.79 13.81 -1.74
CA THR A 48 2.85 12.94 -2.25
C THR A 48 3.77 12.43 -1.14
N LEU A 49 3.17 11.76 -0.15
CA LEU A 49 3.92 11.19 0.97
C LEU A 49 3.36 9.84 1.44
N ILE A 50 4.19 9.11 2.18
CA ILE A 50 3.78 8.00 3.04
C ILE A 50 3.97 8.44 4.49
N GLY A 51 2.91 8.37 5.27
CA GLY A 51 2.91 8.71 6.68
C GLY A 51 2.78 7.48 7.56
N VAL A 52 3.20 7.62 8.82
CA VAL A 52 2.93 6.67 9.90
C VAL A 52 2.41 7.42 11.12
N LEU A 53 1.46 6.82 11.84
CA LEU A 53 0.98 7.33 13.13
C LEU A 53 0.80 6.17 14.12
N ASP A 54 0.85 6.49 15.41
CA ASP A 54 0.39 5.54 16.43
C ASP A 54 -1.15 5.41 16.41
N LEU A 55 -1.67 4.29 16.93
CA LEU A 55 -3.12 4.06 17.00
C LEU A 55 -3.87 4.96 17.98
N VAL A 56 -3.18 5.89 18.66
CA VAL A 56 -3.82 6.92 19.49
C VAL A 56 -3.84 8.29 18.80
N GLY A 57 -3.33 8.38 17.56
CA GLY A 57 -3.40 9.57 16.74
C GLY A 57 -2.40 10.69 17.09
N LYS A 58 -1.48 10.47 18.02
CA LYS A 58 -0.69 11.58 18.60
C LYS A 58 0.62 11.85 17.88
N ASN A 59 1.12 10.90 17.11
CA ASN A 59 2.47 10.95 16.56
C ASN A 59 2.50 10.64 15.06
N PHE A 60 1.88 11.50 14.24
CA PHE A 60 2.05 11.43 12.80
C PHE A 60 3.48 11.82 12.40
N LYS A 61 4.10 11.03 11.53
CA LYS A 61 5.41 11.27 10.95
C LYS A 61 5.38 10.94 9.47
N THR A 62 6.09 11.73 8.69
CA THR A 62 6.40 11.40 7.30
C THR A 62 7.52 10.38 7.26
N VAL A 63 7.32 9.30 6.50
CA VAL A 63 8.30 8.21 6.28
C VAL A 63 8.97 8.37 4.91
N ILE A 64 8.18 8.65 3.87
CA ILE A 64 8.66 8.88 2.50
C ILE A 64 8.02 10.16 1.95
N ASP A 65 8.82 11.10 1.45
CA ASP A 65 8.36 12.36 0.82
C ASP A 65 9.19 12.80 -0.39
N SER A 66 10.14 11.97 -0.81
CA SER A 66 11.05 12.26 -1.91
C SER A 66 11.01 11.12 -2.92
N ARG A 67 11.15 11.45 -4.21
CA ARG A 67 11.02 10.49 -5.33
C ARG A 67 9.79 9.60 -5.20
N LEU A 68 8.71 10.20 -4.75
CA LEU A 68 7.38 9.63 -4.67
C LEU A 68 6.52 10.55 -5.54
N TYR A 69 5.55 10.01 -6.26
CA TYR A 69 4.74 10.79 -7.18
C TYR A 69 3.26 10.56 -6.96
N ARG A 70 2.83 9.30 -7.06
CA ARG A 70 1.43 8.90 -6.86
C ARG A 70 1.35 7.61 -6.05
N PRO A 71 1.65 7.68 -4.73
CA PRO A 71 1.53 6.52 -3.87
C PRO A 71 0.07 6.06 -3.85
N ARG A 72 -0.16 4.76 -4.02
CA ARG A 72 -1.50 4.20 -4.08
C ARG A 72 -1.73 3.18 -3.00
N ASP A 73 -1.24 1.97 -3.19
CA ASP A 73 -1.38 0.89 -2.23
C ASP A 73 -0.15 0.73 -1.36
N ILE A 74 -0.36 0.22 -0.14
CA ILE A 74 0.70 0.01 0.85
C ILE A 74 0.40 -1.24 1.67
N GLU A 75 1.43 -2.05 1.86
CA GLU A 75 1.42 -3.27 2.67
C GLU A 75 2.64 -3.28 3.60
N ILE A 76 2.63 -4.14 4.61
CA ILE A 76 3.73 -4.25 5.59
C ILE A 76 4.24 -5.68 5.73
N ASP A 77 5.54 -5.80 5.97
CA ASP A 77 6.17 -6.98 6.54
C ASP A 77 6.58 -6.68 7.99
N PRO A 78 5.76 -7.05 8.98
CA PRO A 78 6.07 -6.80 10.38
C PRO A 78 7.21 -7.69 10.92
N TRP A 79 7.63 -8.74 10.20
CA TRP A 79 8.77 -9.55 10.64
C TRP A 79 10.11 -8.84 10.37
N GLU A 80 10.17 -8.01 9.33
CA GLU A 80 11.36 -7.23 8.97
C GLU A 80 11.18 -5.72 9.15
N ASN A 81 10.04 -5.27 9.70
CA ASN A 81 9.67 -3.86 9.82
C ASN A 81 9.81 -3.09 8.50
N ARG A 82 9.30 -3.68 7.41
CA ARG A 82 9.34 -3.07 6.07
C ARG A 82 7.96 -2.67 5.59
N ILE A 83 7.87 -1.52 4.94
CA ILE A 83 6.71 -1.11 4.14
C ILE A 83 6.97 -1.43 2.67
N TYR A 84 5.91 -1.78 1.96
CA TYR A 84 5.90 -2.01 0.51
C TYR A 84 4.82 -1.13 -0.09
N TRP A 85 5.11 -0.39 -1.15
CA TRP A 85 4.10 0.47 -1.77
C TRP A 85 4.20 0.49 -3.28
N ALA A 86 3.06 0.75 -3.91
CA ALA A 86 2.95 1.00 -5.33
C ALA A 86 2.91 2.51 -5.59
N ASP A 87 3.74 2.97 -6.51
CA ASP A 87 3.72 4.32 -7.08
C ASP A 87 3.41 4.21 -8.57
N TRP A 88 2.40 4.94 -9.03
CA TRP A 88 1.95 4.93 -10.44
C TRP A 88 2.09 6.32 -11.09
N GLY A 89 2.98 7.16 -10.55
CA GLY A 89 3.20 8.52 -11.03
C GLY A 89 4.19 8.61 -12.19
N ALA A 90 5.15 9.54 -12.10
CA ALA A 90 6.10 9.79 -13.18
C ALA A 90 7.03 8.60 -13.49
N THR A 91 7.24 7.72 -12.51
CA THR A 91 7.99 6.47 -12.64
C THR A 91 7.26 5.38 -11.88
N GLU A 92 6.56 4.52 -12.62
CA GLU A 92 5.79 3.42 -12.04
C GLU A 92 6.72 2.40 -11.39
N SER A 93 6.48 2.13 -10.12
CA SER A 93 7.36 1.27 -9.34
C SER A 93 6.64 0.61 -8.18
N ILE A 94 7.11 -0.58 -7.82
CA ILE A 94 6.86 -1.19 -6.53
C ILE A 94 8.14 -1.05 -5.72
N ASN A 95 8.00 -0.48 -4.53
CA ASN A 95 9.11 -0.08 -3.69
C ASN A 95 9.01 -0.77 -2.33
N ARG A 96 10.13 -0.81 -1.61
CA ARG A 96 10.16 -1.13 -0.19
C ARG A 96 11.13 -0.24 0.58
N ALA A 97 10.92 -0.10 1.87
CA ALA A 97 11.82 0.56 2.81
C ALA A 97 11.55 0.03 4.23
N TYR A 98 12.45 0.27 5.17
CA TYR A 98 12.10 0.08 6.58
C TYR A 98 11.01 1.08 7.02
N TYR A 99 10.37 0.82 8.15
CA TYR A 99 9.35 1.67 8.74
C TYR A 99 9.80 3.11 9.02
N ASP A 100 11.11 3.34 9.15
CA ASP A 100 11.70 4.68 9.31
C ASP A 100 12.09 5.35 7.99
N GLY A 101 11.82 4.70 6.84
CA GLY A 101 12.10 5.18 5.50
C GLY A 101 13.52 4.89 5.01
N SER A 102 14.36 4.28 5.84
CA SER A 102 15.73 3.90 5.46
C SER A 102 15.76 2.66 4.54
N GLU A 103 16.91 2.44 3.89
CA GLU A 103 17.12 1.34 2.93
C GLU A 103 16.00 1.22 1.89
N ARG A 104 15.60 2.36 1.33
CA ARG A 104 14.64 2.40 0.23
C ARG A 104 15.21 1.70 -1.01
N GLU A 105 14.40 0.81 -1.58
CA GLU A 105 14.71 0.06 -2.79
C GLU A 105 13.49 0.04 -3.73
N GLU A 106 13.73 0.24 -5.02
CA GLU A 106 12.77 -0.03 -6.08
C GLU A 106 12.93 -1.51 -6.49
N ILE A 107 11.95 -2.35 -6.15
CA ILE A 107 12.03 -3.81 -6.37
C ILE A 107 11.40 -4.24 -7.71
N VAL A 108 10.51 -3.42 -8.28
CA VAL A 108 9.98 -3.60 -9.63
C VAL A 108 9.86 -2.24 -10.32
N THR A 109 10.48 -2.09 -11.49
CA THR A 109 10.57 -0.82 -12.25
C THR A 109 10.26 -0.97 -13.74
N SER A 110 9.81 -2.14 -14.16
CA SER A 110 9.55 -2.45 -15.56
C SER A 110 8.24 -3.20 -15.72
N TYR A 111 7.59 -3.02 -16.87
CA TYR A 111 6.30 -3.64 -17.16
C TYR A 111 5.29 -3.36 -16.03
N LEU A 112 5.17 -2.08 -15.69
CA LEU A 112 4.20 -1.50 -14.76
C LEU A 112 3.61 -0.26 -15.41
N TYR A 113 2.29 -0.10 -15.30
CA TYR A 113 1.58 1.10 -15.71
C TYR A 113 0.51 1.46 -14.66
N PHE A 114 -0.27 0.48 -14.20
CA PHE A 114 -1.28 0.63 -13.15
C PHE A 114 -1.13 -0.40 -12.02
N PRO A 115 -0.02 -0.34 -11.23
CA PRO A 115 0.15 -1.19 -10.04
C PRO A 115 -0.85 -0.78 -8.95
N PHE A 116 -2.09 -1.27 -9.04
CA PHE A 116 -3.23 -0.67 -8.36
C PHE A 116 -3.59 -1.28 -7.02
N GLY A 117 -3.14 -2.51 -6.79
CA GLY A 117 -3.24 -3.16 -5.50
C GLY A 117 -2.03 -4.04 -5.24
N LEU A 118 -1.69 -4.16 -3.96
CA LEU A 118 -0.64 -5.04 -3.45
C LEU A 118 -1.27 -6.05 -2.50
N ALA A 119 -0.62 -7.20 -2.36
CA ALA A 119 -0.84 -8.08 -1.23
C ALA A 119 0.48 -8.78 -0.89
N ILE A 120 0.71 -9.05 0.39
CA ILE A 120 1.95 -9.67 0.88
C ILE A 120 1.65 -10.98 1.62
N ASP A 121 2.32 -12.05 1.20
CA ASP A 121 2.41 -13.30 1.95
C ASP A 121 3.71 -13.26 2.77
N VAL A 122 3.58 -12.78 4.01
CA VAL A 122 4.73 -12.62 4.92
C VAL A 122 5.40 -13.96 5.25
N PRO A 123 4.67 -15.05 5.57
CA PRO A 123 5.28 -16.38 5.72
C PRO A 123 5.94 -16.93 4.46
N GLY A 124 5.27 -16.81 3.31
CA GLY A 124 5.79 -17.30 2.02
C GLY A 124 6.88 -16.42 1.41
N ARG A 125 7.15 -15.24 1.99
CA ARG A 125 8.09 -14.23 1.48
C ARG A 125 7.78 -13.81 0.04
N LYS A 126 6.49 -13.60 -0.26
CA LYS A 126 6.00 -13.18 -1.58
C LYS A 126 5.23 -11.87 -1.52
N ILE A 127 5.40 -11.06 -2.56
CA ILE A 127 4.53 -9.91 -2.85
C ILE A 127 3.82 -10.16 -4.15
N MET A 128 2.54 -9.81 -4.20
CA MET A 128 1.71 -9.87 -5.39
C MET A 128 1.16 -8.49 -5.70
N TRP A 129 1.01 -8.18 -6.99
CA TRP A 129 0.41 -6.92 -7.42
C TRP A 129 -0.54 -7.11 -8.58
N ALA A 130 -1.59 -6.29 -8.57
CA ALA A 130 -2.54 -6.17 -9.66
C ALA A 130 -2.00 -5.15 -10.66
N GLU A 131 -1.74 -5.59 -11.89
CA GLU A 131 -1.45 -4.69 -13.00
C GLU A 131 -2.70 -4.51 -13.86
N GLY A 132 -3.39 -3.38 -13.66
CA GLY A 132 -4.60 -3.03 -14.38
C GLY A 132 -4.41 -2.87 -15.88
N TRP A 133 -3.27 -2.35 -16.37
CA TRP A 133 -3.10 -2.11 -17.80
C TRP A 133 -2.77 -3.38 -18.60
N TYR A 134 -1.91 -4.23 -18.06
CA TYR A 134 -1.51 -5.48 -18.72
C TYR A 134 -2.52 -6.62 -18.50
N GLU A 135 -3.49 -6.41 -17.60
CA GLU A 135 -4.54 -7.37 -17.25
C GLU A 135 -3.96 -8.64 -16.61
N GLU A 136 -2.97 -8.43 -15.74
CA GLU A 136 -2.20 -9.48 -15.09
C GLU A 136 -2.17 -9.28 -13.58
N ILE A 137 -2.06 -10.38 -12.86
CA ILE A 137 -1.60 -10.39 -11.48
C ILE A 137 -0.27 -11.11 -11.48
N GLU A 138 0.72 -10.44 -10.90
CA GLU A 138 2.09 -10.92 -10.85
C GLU A 138 2.52 -11.11 -9.41
N ALA A 139 3.56 -11.93 -9.23
CA ALA A 139 4.15 -12.24 -7.95
C ALA A 139 5.67 -12.25 -8.03
N SER A 140 6.34 -11.89 -6.95
CA SER A 140 7.79 -12.04 -6.81
C SER A 140 8.15 -12.33 -5.36
N ASN A 141 9.42 -12.65 -5.11
CA ASN A 141 9.97 -12.55 -3.75
C ASN A 141 9.88 -11.10 -3.26
N LEU A 142 9.94 -10.90 -1.93
CA LEU A 142 9.88 -9.55 -1.34
C LEU A 142 11.02 -8.60 -1.74
N ASP A 143 12.09 -9.10 -2.37
CA ASP A 143 13.17 -8.30 -2.94
C ASP A 143 12.99 -8.03 -4.45
N GLY A 144 11.86 -8.45 -5.04
CA GLY A 144 11.57 -8.34 -6.47
C GLY A 144 12.13 -9.49 -7.31
N SER A 145 12.94 -10.39 -6.73
CA SER A 145 13.49 -11.53 -7.47
C SER A 145 12.44 -12.61 -7.74
N ASN A 146 12.70 -13.48 -8.72
CA ASN A 146 11.78 -14.56 -9.11
C ASN A 146 10.36 -14.07 -9.42
N ARG A 147 10.28 -12.98 -10.20
CA ARG A 147 9.03 -12.44 -10.74
C ARG A 147 8.40 -13.44 -11.71
N ASP A 148 7.10 -13.66 -11.56
CA ASP A 148 6.28 -14.50 -12.44
C ASP A 148 4.86 -13.95 -12.52
N THR A 149 4.20 -14.16 -13.67
CA THR A 149 2.79 -13.83 -13.85
C THR A 149 1.95 -15.02 -13.36
N ILE A 150 1.15 -14.81 -12.31
CA ILE A 150 0.39 -15.90 -11.67
C ILE A 150 -1.05 -15.99 -12.14
N TYR A 151 -1.59 -14.92 -12.73
CA TYR A 151 -2.94 -14.91 -13.28
C TYR A 151 -3.09 -13.89 -14.41
N ILE A 152 -3.80 -14.28 -15.47
CA ILE A 152 -4.10 -13.41 -16.62
C ILE A 152 -5.57 -13.59 -16.98
N LYS A 153 -6.28 -12.48 -17.18
CA LYS A 153 -7.62 -12.49 -17.75
C LYS A 153 -7.78 -11.30 -18.68
N ARG A 154 -8.13 -11.55 -19.94
CA ARG A 154 -8.32 -10.49 -20.93
C ARG A 154 -9.64 -9.77 -20.74
N SER A 155 -9.66 -8.49 -21.07
CA SER A 155 -10.77 -7.56 -20.83
C SER A 155 -11.10 -7.40 -19.34
N SER A 156 -10.08 -7.42 -18.48
CA SER A 156 -10.21 -7.24 -17.03
C SER A 156 -9.45 -6.01 -16.56
N PHE A 157 -9.83 -5.51 -15.39
CA PHE A 157 -9.12 -4.40 -14.75
C PHE A 157 -9.02 -4.64 -13.24
N PHE A 158 -7.90 -5.21 -12.84
CA PHE A 158 -7.65 -5.60 -11.45
C PHE A 158 -7.29 -4.38 -10.59
N HIS A 159 -7.81 -4.35 -9.36
CA HIS A 159 -7.46 -3.32 -8.38
C HIS A 159 -6.99 -3.93 -7.06
N GLY A 160 -7.85 -3.99 -6.04
CA GLY A 160 -7.45 -4.46 -4.72
C GLY A 160 -7.15 -5.95 -4.72
N LEU A 161 -6.15 -6.33 -3.95
CA LEU A 161 -5.77 -7.71 -3.67
C LEU A 161 -5.91 -8.00 -2.17
N ALA A 162 -6.20 -9.25 -1.83
CA ALA A 162 -6.14 -9.74 -0.46
C ALA A 162 -5.79 -11.24 -0.47
N ILE A 163 -5.10 -11.73 0.56
CA ILE A 163 -4.65 -13.13 0.64
C ILE A 163 -5.24 -13.77 1.89
N SER A 164 -5.70 -15.01 1.77
CA SER A 164 -5.97 -15.89 2.91
C SER A 164 -5.61 -17.33 2.54
N ASP A 165 -4.87 -18.00 3.40
CA ASP A 165 -4.40 -19.38 3.22
C ASP A 165 -3.70 -19.57 1.85
N SER A 166 -4.34 -20.29 0.92
CA SER A 166 -3.83 -20.53 -0.44
C SER A 166 -4.61 -19.79 -1.52
N ASN A 167 -5.45 -18.82 -1.14
CA ASN A 167 -6.29 -18.07 -2.06
C ASN A 167 -5.85 -16.61 -2.15
N LEU A 168 -5.79 -16.12 -3.38
CA LEU A 168 -5.75 -14.70 -3.69
C LEU A 168 -7.17 -14.24 -4.07
N TYR A 169 -7.62 -13.16 -3.44
CA TYR A 169 -8.87 -12.48 -3.72
C TYR A 169 -8.56 -11.16 -4.39
N PHE A 170 -9.35 -10.80 -5.41
CA PHE A 170 -9.13 -9.57 -6.14
C PHE A 170 -10.43 -8.95 -6.65
N THR A 171 -10.46 -7.64 -6.77
CA THR A 171 -11.55 -6.92 -7.43
C THR A 171 -11.24 -6.73 -8.90
N ASP A 172 -12.20 -7.07 -9.77
CA ASP A 172 -12.14 -6.88 -11.23
C ASP A 172 -13.30 -5.96 -11.65
N THR A 173 -12.99 -4.81 -12.25
CA THR A 173 -13.99 -3.74 -12.49
C THR A 173 -14.38 -3.57 -13.95
N TRP A 174 -13.70 -4.26 -14.88
CA TRP A 174 -14.12 -4.40 -16.27
C TRP A 174 -14.44 -5.88 -16.51
N THR A 175 -15.73 -6.19 -16.68
CA THR A 175 -16.22 -7.56 -16.91
C THR A 175 -17.21 -7.56 -18.04
#